data_AF-A0A0C1IH75-F1
#
_entry.id   AF-A0A0C1IH75-F1
#
_cell.length_a   1.000
_cell.length_b   1.000
_cell.length_c   1.000
_cell.angle_alpha   90.00
_cell.angle_beta   90.00
_cell.angle_gamma   90.00
#
_symmetry.space_group_name_H-M   'P 1'
#
loop_
_entity.id
_entity.type
_entity.pdbx_description
1 polymer ?
#
loop_
_entity_poly.entity_id
_entity_poly.type
_entity_poly.pdbx_seq_one_letter_code
_entity_poly.pdbx_strand_id
1 'polypeptide(L)' 'MIFTQPVVYEFRVRKMPVLLIIGTRDRTAIGKNLVKDTTIRDKMGQYQLLGKETQKKIPGSQLVELDNVGHLP' A
#
# COMPACT_ATOMS: atom_id res chain seq x y z
N MET A 1 -2.19 -17.13 -4.18
CA MET A 1 -2.76 -15.92 -4.81
C MET A 1 -2.00 -14.67 -4.38
N ILE A 2 -2.09 -14.23 -3.12
CA ILE A 2 -1.50 -12.93 -2.70
C ILE A 2 0.04 -12.83 -2.80
N PHE A 3 0.77 -13.95 -2.68
CA PHE A 3 2.23 -13.98 -2.84
C PHE A 3 2.70 -14.11 -4.28
N THR A 4 1.94 -14.82 -5.12
CA THR A 4 2.40 -15.30 -6.43
C THR A 4 1.78 -14.53 -7.59
N GLN A 5 0.77 -13.72 -7.34
CA GLN A 5 0.01 -13.00 -8.36
C GLN A 5 -0.12 -11.52 -7.96
N PRO A 6 0.98 -10.75 -8.01
CA PRO A 6 0.96 -9.33 -7.68
C PRO A 6 0.16 -8.53 -8.73
N VAL A 7 -0.58 -7.52 -8.28
CA VAL A 7 -1.37 -6.62 -9.16
C VAL A 7 -0.80 -5.20 -9.28
N VAL A 8 0.35 -4.94 -8.63
CA VAL A 8 0.95 -3.60 -8.53
C VAL A 8 1.49 -3.09 -9.86
N TYR A 9 1.77 -4.00 -10.81
CA TYR A 9 2.33 -3.65 -12.12
C TYR A 9 1.25 -3.15 -13.09
N GLU A 10 0.00 -3.55 -12.87
CA GLU A 10 -1.18 -3.23 -13.67
C GLU A 10 -1.84 -1.91 -13.25
N PHE A 11 -1.35 -1.25 -12.20
CA PHE A 11 -1.89 0.03 -11.72
C PHE A 11 -1.88 1.13 -12.79
N ARG A 12 -0.89 1.10 -13.70
CA ARG A 12 -0.75 2.09 -14.77
C ARG A 12 -1.78 1.95 -15.88
N VAL A 13 -2.40 0.78 -16.04
CA VAL A 13 -3.35 0.51 -17.15
C VAL A 13 -4.81 0.69 -16.74
N ARG A 14 -5.07 1.19 -15.52
CA ARG A 14 -6.41 1.50 -15.04
C ARG A 14 -7.01 2.65 -15.87
N LYS A 15 -8.25 2.46 -16.33
CA LYS A 15 -8.96 3.40 -17.22
C LYS A 15 -10.11 4.15 -16.54
N MET A 16 -10.49 3.74 -15.34
CA MET A 16 -11.56 4.34 -14.54
C MET A 16 -10.98 5.31 -13.51
N PRO A 17 -11.78 6.26 -12.98
CA PRO A 17 -11.41 7.03 -11.80
C PRO A 17 -11.11 6.10 -10.61
N VAL A 18 -10.06 6.44 -9.85
CA VAL A 18 -9.63 5.67 -8.67
C VAL A 18 -9.49 6.60 -7.48
N LEU A 19 -10.10 6.22 -6.36
CA LEU A 19 -9.91 6.84 -5.06
C LEU A 19 -9.15 5.87 -4.15
N LEU A 20 -8.04 6.32 -3.59
CA LEU A 20 -7.26 5.61 -2.58
C LEU A 20 -7.58 6.22 -1.21
N ILE A 21 -8.11 5.42 -0.29
CA ILE A 21 -8.34 5.81 1.12
C ILE A 21 -7.38 5.01 1.97
N ILE A 22 -6.46 5.68 2.66
CA ILE A 22 -5.31 5.02 3.29
C ILE A 22 -5.15 5.48 4.73
N GLY A 23 -5.24 4.55 5.68
CA GLY A 23 -4.84 4.78 7.07
C GLY A 23 -3.33 4.84 7.20
N THR A 24 -2.80 5.94 7.75
CA THR A 24 -1.34 6.18 7.81
C THR A 24 -0.62 5.28 8.82
N ARG A 25 -1.36 4.63 9.74
CA ARG A 25 -0.84 3.66 10.71
C ARG A 25 -0.98 2.21 10.25
N ASP A 26 -1.50 1.95 9.06
CA ASP A 26 -1.55 0.58 8.54
C ASP A 26 -0.11 0.03 8.38
N ARG A 27 0.09 -1.18 8.90
CA ARG A 27 1.35 -1.94 8.91
C ARG A 27 1.23 -3.29 8.21
N THR A 28 0.14 -3.53 7.50
CA THR A 28 -0.18 -4.80 6.86
C THR A 28 0.89 -5.17 5.84
N ALA A 29 1.51 -6.33 6.02
CA ALA A 29 2.42 -6.90 5.05
C ALA A 29 2.47 -8.41 5.25
N ILE A 30 2.14 -9.16 4.21
CA ILE A 30 2.04 -10.61 4.30
C ILE A 30 3.44 -11.21 4.57
N GLY A 31 3.54 -12.10 5.56
CA GLY A 31 4.80 -12.74 5.94
C GLY A 31 5.77 -11.87 6.75
N LYS A 32 5.41 -10.64 7.13
CA LYS A 32 6.26 -9.72 7.91
C LYS A 32 6.79 -10.34 9.21
N ASN A 33 5.98 -11.15 9.89
CA ASN A 33 6.34 -11.85 11.12
C ASN A 33 7.41 -12.94 10.92
N LEU A 34 7.61 -13.43 9.69
CA LEU A 34 8.59 -14.46 9.36
C LEU A 34 9.97 -13.88 8.98
N VAL A 35 10.06 -12.56 8.81
CA VAL A 35 11.30 -11.89 8.41
C VAL A 35 12.22 -11.72 9.63
N LYS A 36 13.36 -12.40 9.61
CA LYS A 36 14.38 -12.35 10.67
C LYS A 36 15.20 -11.05 10.65
N ASP A 37 15.47 -10.52 9.46
CA ASP A 37 16.18 -9.25 9.30
C ASP A 37 15.26 -8.09 9.70
N THR A 38 15.60 -7.43 10.81
CA THR A 38 14.83 -6.32 11.35
C THR A 38 14.79 -5.12 10.41
N THR A 39 15.89 -4.85 9.69
CA THR A 39 15.96 -3.72 8.76
C THR A 39 15.02 -3.89 7.57
N ILE A 40 14.83 -5.12 7.11
CA ILE A 40 13.85 -5.44 6.06
C ILE A 40 12.44 -5.39 6.65
N ARG A 41 12.23 -6.05 7.80
CA ARG A 41 10.92 -6.13 8.46
C ARG A 41 10.32 -4.74 8.74
N ASP A 42 11.14 -3.79 9.17
CA ASP A 42 10.68 -2.44 9.55
C ASP A 42 10.32 -1.58 8.34
N LYS A 43 10.87 -1.90 7.15
CA LYS A 43 10.51 -1.27 5.87
C LYS A 43 9.18 -1.80 5.29
N MET A 44 8.69 -2.94 5.78
CA MET A 44 7.46 -3.55 5.26
C MET A 44 6.19 -2.88 5.81
N GLY A 45 5.18 -2.74 4.96
CA GLY A 45 3.86 -2.23 5.34
C GLY A 45 3.88 -0.76 5.72
N GLN A 46 4.66 0.08 5.03
CA GLN A 46 4.72 1.51 5.31
C GLN A 46 3.64 2.26 4.51
N TYR A 47 2.37 2.14 4.89
CA TYR A 47 1.24 2.69 4.12
C TYR A 47 1.27 4.21 3.94
N GLN A 48 1.88 4.95 4.87
CA GLN A 48 2.14 6.39 4.73
C GLN A 48 3.07 6.74 3.54
N LEU A 49 3.83 5.76 3.04
CA LEU A 49 4.64 5.87 1.83
C LEU A 49 3.98 5.16 0.64
N LEU A 50 3.45 3.94 0.87
CA LEU A 50 2.86 3.12 -0.18
C LEU A 50 1.62 3.76 -0.80
N GLY A 51 0.81 4.50 -0.03
CA GLY A 51 -0.34 5.24 -0.57
C GLY A 51 0.09 6.27 -1.62
N LYS A 52 1.11 7.08 -1.30
CA LYS A 52 1.69 8.09 -2.20
C LYS A 52 2.34 7.47 -3.42
N GLU A 53 3.11 6.39 -3.23
CA GLU A 53 3.73 5.66 -4.34
C GLU A 53 2.69 4.99 -5.26
N THR A 54 1.59 4.51 -4.70
CA THR A 54 0.48 3.92 -5.47
C THR A 54 -0.26 4.99 -6.26
N GLN A 55 -0.55 6.14 -5.64
CA GLN A 55 -1.19 7.27 -6.32
C GLN A 55 -0.40 7.71 -7.56
N LYS A 56 0.94 7.86 -7.44
CA LYS A 56 1.81 8.22 -8.56
C LYS A 56 1.76 7.20 -9.71
N LYS A 57 1.47 5.93 -9.42
CA LYS A 57 1.41 4.85 -10.41
C LYS A 57 0.04 4.69 -11.07
N ILE A 58 -1.02 5.23 -10.49
CA ILE A 58 -2.38 5.18 -11.04
C ILE A 58 -2.73 6.56 -11.63
N PRO A 59 -2.72 6.72 -12.96
CA PRO A 59 -3.02 7.98 -13.60
C PRO A 59 -4.41 8.51 -13.19
N GLY A 60 -4.49 9.79 -12.82
CA GLY A 60 -5.75 10.44 -12.44
C GLY A 60 -6.33 9.99 -11.10
N SER A 61 -5.58 9.24 -10.28
CA SER A 61 -6.05 8.82 -8.97
C SER A 61 -6.05 9.95 -7.93
N GLN A 62 -7.00 9.88 -7.01
CA GLN A 62 -7.06 10.72 -5.81
C GLN A 62 -6.60 9.91 -4.59
N LEU A 63 -5.96 10.59 -3.64
CA LEU A 63 -5.49 10.00 -2.39
C LEU A 63 -6.08 10.79 -1.22
N VAL A 64 -6.73 10.06 -0.31
CA VAL A 64 -7.21 10.54 0.98
C VAL A 64 -6.46 9.76 2.06
N GLU A 65 -5.58 10.45 2.78
CA GLU A 65 -4.87 9.89 3.93
C GLU A 65 -5.70 10.12 5.20
N LEU A 66 -5.86 9.07 6.00
CA LEU A 66 -6.53 9.12 7.30
C LEU A 66 -5.47 9.08 8.40
N ASP A 67 -5.26 10.23 9.03
CA ASP A 67 -4.25 10.39 10.06
C ASP A 67 -4.57 9.57 11.30
N ASN A 68 -3.56 8.88 11.84
CA ASN A 68 -3.66 8.05 13.04
C ASN A 68 -4.63 6.86 12.91
N VAL A 69 -5.03 6.49 11.69
CA VAL A 69 -5.92 5.35 11.41
C VAL A 69 -5.15 4.14 10.86
N GLY A 70 -5.53 2.94 11.30
CA GLY A 70 -4.91 1.66 10.91
C GLY A 70 -5.50 1.05 9.63
N HIS A 71 -5.46 -0.28 9.53
CA HIS A 71 -5.94 -1.02 8.35
C HIS A 71 -7.46 -0.91 8.12
N LEU A 72 -8.22 -0.83 9.21
CA LEU A 72 -9.68 -0.77 9.18
C LEU A 72 -10.12 0.63 9.65
N PRO A 73 -10.30 1.57 8.72
CA PRO A 73 -10.75 2.93 9.00
C PRO A 73 -12.24 3.04 9.32
#